data_AF-A0A0R2FG24-F1
#
_entry.id   AF-A0A0R2FG24-F1
#
_cell.length_a   1.000
_cell.length_b   1.000
_cell.length_c   1.000
_cell.angle_alpha   90.00
_cell.angle_beta   90.00
_cell.angle_gamma   90.00
#
_symmetry.space_group_name_H-M   'P 1'
#
loop_
_entity.id
_entity.type
_entity.pdbx_description
1 polymer ?
#
loop_
_entity_poly.entity_id
_entity_poly.type
_entity_poly.pdbx_seq_one_letter_code
_entity_poly.pdbx_strand_id
1 'polypeptide(L)'
;MDYHGFESLFPEVDEKATVKQVKSFFEHTIPKMERYAHQNIIDIKSPVISDMPKGGQHGNSSEETIVKHLYAQQVLERTVQALGHCTDMSQKIIKRLYFSYNKPYDYQLMNDLGYGENRYYFYKNKAFLEFADAYYLDDLHIFKPDGKNKSQNHRRNTAE
;
A
#
# COMPACT_ATOMS: atom_id res chain seq x y z
N MET A 1 -21.18 27.94 -8.85
CA MET A 1 -19.80 27.49 -8.53
C MET A 1 -19.67 26.10 -9.10
N ASP A 2 -18.81 25.93 -10.09
CA ASP A 2 -18.63 24.65 -10.78
C ASP A 2 -17.88 23.67 -9.87
N TYR A 3 -18.62 22.74 -9.26
CA TYR A 3 -18.06 21.65 -8.45
C TYR A 3 -17.25 20.63 -9.27
N HIS A 4 -17.25 20.75 -10.60
CA HIS A 4 -16.57 19.83 -11.51
C HIS A 4 -15.03 19.85 -11.42
N GLY A 5 -14.42 20.89 -10.85
CA GLY A 5 -12.97 20.94 -10.65
C GLY A 5 -12.48 20.13 -9.44
N PHE A 6 -13.31 19.96 -8.40
CA PHE A 6 -12.90 19.30 -7.15
C PHE A 6 -12.94 17.77 -7.25
N GLU A 7 -13.95 17.21 -7.93
CA GLU A 7 -14.02 15.75 -8.21
C GLU A 7 -12.85 15.26 -9.07
N SER A 8 -12.27 16.12 -9.92
CA SER A 8 -11.07 15.81 -10.70
C SER A 8 -9.80 15.73 -9.86
N LEU A 9 -9.77 16.37 -8.68
CA LEU A 9 -8.58 16.42 -7.82
C LEU A 9 -8.52 15.24 -6.85
N PHE A 10 -9.69 14.68 -6.49
CA PHE A 10 -9.85 13.54 -5.60
C PHE A 10 -10.84 12.53 -6.20
N PRO A 11 -10.38 11.71 -7.17
CA PRO A 11 -11.22 10.69 -7.77
C PRO A 11 -11.72 9.69 -6.72
N GLU A 12 -12.93 9.14 -6.94
CA GLU A 12 -13.53 8.20 -6.01
C GLU A 12 -12.74 6.89 -5.95
N VAL A 13 -12.28 6.54 -4.75
CA VAL A 13 -11.53 5.30 -4.50
C VAL A 13 -12.46 4.09 -4.55
N ASP A 14 -12.06 3.04 -5.26
CA ASP A 14 -12.58 1.69 -5.11
C ASP A 14 -11.93 1.07 -3.86
N GLU A 15 -12.61 1.20 -2.72
CA GLU A 15 -12.11 0.71 -1.44
C GLU A 15 -11.79 -0.79 -1.47
N LYS A 16 -12.61 -1.60 -2.15
CA LYS A 16 -12.41 -3.06 -2.20
C LYS A 16 -11.18 -3.41 -3.01
N ALA A 17 -11.00 -2.77 -4.16
CA ALA A 17 -9.82 -2.97 -4.99
C ALA A 17 -8.55 -2.45 -4.30
N THR A 18 -8.64 -1.31 -3.62
CA THR A 18 -7.55 -0.72 -2.83
C THR A 18 -7.13 -1.63 -1.66
N VAL A 19 -8.09 -2.15 -0.88
CA VAL A 19 -7.84 -3.16 0.17
C VAL A 19 -7.10 -4.37 -0.39
N LYS A 20 -7.48 -4.85 -1.58
CA LYS A 20 -6.78 -5.96 -2.26
C LYS A 20 -5.38 -5.59 -2.71
N GLN A 21 -5.19 -4.37 -3.23
CA GLN A 21 -3.89 -3.85 -3.66
C GLN A 21 -2.93 -3.75 -2.48
N VAL A 22 -3.36 -3.15 -1.36
CA VAL A 22 -2.58 -3.04 -0.12
C VAL A 22 -2.26 -4.41 0.47
N LYS A 23 -3.24 -5.33 0.48
CA LYS A 23 -2.99 -6.73 0.89
C LYS A 23 -1.88 -7.37 0.04
N SER A 24 -1.97 -7.23 -1.29
CA SER A 24 -0.96 -7.78 -2.21
C SER A 24 0.42 -7.15 -2.00
N PHE A 25 0.46 -5.84 -1.73
CA PHE A 25 1.68 -5.13 -1.39
C PHE A 25 2.36 -5.74 -0.16
N PHE A 26 1.63 -5.98 0.93
CA PHE A 26 2.19 -6.62 2.12
C PHE A 26 2.57 -8.09 1.92
N GLU A 27 1.79 -8.85 1.13
CA GLU A 27 2.02 -10.29 0.92
C GLU A 27 3.14 -10.60 -0.09
N HIS A 28 3.41 -9.69 -1.03
CA HIS A 28 4.32 -9.96 -2.14
C HIS A 28 5.39 -8.91 -2.33
N THR A 29 5.02 -7.62 -2.30
CA THR A 29 5.98 -6.53 -2.51
C THR A 29 6.96 -6.45 -1.34
N ILE A 30 6.48 -6.42 -0.09
CA ILE A 30 7.36 -6.31 1.08
C ILE A 30 8.36 -7.45 1.16
N PRO A 31 7.98 -8.75 1.10
CA PRO A 31 8.97 -9.84 1.14
C PRO A 31 9.98 -9.77 -0.02
N LYS A 32 9.56 -9.27 -1.20
CA LYS A 32 10.47 -9.07 -2.33
C LYS A 32 11.47 -7.96 -2.03
N MET A 33 11.04 -6.85 -1.44
CA MET A 33 11.93 -5.75 -1.05
C MET A 33 12.88 -6.15 0.07
N GLU A 34 12.43 -6.91 1.08
CA GLU A 34 13.32 -7.44 2.13
C GLU A 34 14.50 -8.24 1.55
N ARG A 35 14.24 -9.06 0.52
CA ARG A 35 15.28 -9.83 -0.17
C ARG A 35 16.25 -8.95 -0.94
N TYR A 36 15.78 -7.92 -1.66
CA TYR A 36 16.67 -7.00 -2.37
C TYR A 36 17.46 -6.08 -1.43
N ALA A 37 16.87 -5.69 -0.30
CA ALA A 37 17.51 -4.86 0.72
C ALA A 37 18.44 -5.65 1.64
N HIS A 38 18.40 -6.99 1.61
CA HIS A 38 19.05 -7.86 2.60
C HIS A 38 18.71 -7.47 4.06
N GLN A 39 17.47 -7.04 4.29
CA GLN A 39 17.02 -6.50 5.56
C GLN A 39 15.55 -6.88 5.81
N ASN A 40 15.24 -7.31 7.03
CA ASN A 40 13.86 -7.56 7.41
C ASN A 40 13.19 -6.26 7.89
N ILE A 41 11.93 -6.05 7.51
CA ILE A 41 11.19 -4.84 7.91
C ILE A 41 10.99 -4.73 9.42
N ILE A 42 10.95 -5.86 10.14
CA ILE A 42 10.84 -5.92 11.60
C ILE A 42 12.07 -5.33 12.28
N ASP A 43 13.23 -5.38 11.62
CA ASP A 43 14.51 -4.87 12.14
C ASP A 43 14.70 -3.37 11.88
N ILE A 44 13.82 -2.73 11.09
CA ILE A 44 13.87 -1.30 10.80
C ILE A 44 13.35 -0.52 12.00
N LYS A 45 14.27 -0.09 12.86
CA LYS A 45 14.00 0.97 13.86
C LYS A 45 14.04 2.30 13.13
N SER A 46 12.97 3.10 13.26
CA SER A 46 12.73 4.43 12.66
C SER A 46 13.77 4.92 11.65
N PRO A 47 13.40 5.14 10.39
CA PRO A 47 14.36 5.38 9.30
C PRO A 47 15.31 6.52 9.60
N VAL A 48 16.59 6.19 9.62
CA VAL A 48 17.66 7.16 9.43
C VAL A 48 17.65 7.49 7.95
N ILE A 49 17.37 8.75 7.59
CA ILE A 49 17.56 9.23 6.23
C ILE A 49 19.05 9.02 5.91
N SER A 50 19.36 7.91 5.23
CA SER A 50 20.72 7.67 4.78
C SER A 50 21.00 8.62 3.63
N ASP A 51 22.18 9.23 3.68
CA ASP A 51 22.70 10.11 2.64
C ASP A 51 22.76 9.29 1.33
N MET A 52 21.80 9.54 0.43
CA MET A 52 21.74 8.83 -0.84
C MET A 52 23.08 8.96 -1.56
N PRO A 53 23.68 7.87 -2.06
CA PRO A 53 24.93 7.98 -2.78
C PRO A 53 24.70 8.80 -4.06
N LYS A 54 25.40 9.93 -4.18
CA LYS A 54 25.51 10.68 -5.43
C LYS A 54 26.37 9.84 -6.38
N GLY A 55 25.73 9.30 -7.41
CA GLY A 55 26.30 8.29 -8.30
C GLY A 55 27.66 8.65 -8.91
N GLY A 56 28.57 7.69 -8.90
CA GLY A 56 29.79 7.65 -9.71
C GLY A 56 29.69 6.53 -10.73
N GLN A 57 29.96 6.89 -11.98
CA GLN A 57 29.70 6.16 -13.23
C GLN A 57 30.55 4.88 -13.42
N HIS A 58 30.03 3.93 -14.22
CA HIS A 58 30.67 2.83 -14.97
C HIS A 58 30.33 1.38 -14.52
N GLY A 59 29.27 0.81 -15.10
CA GLY A 59 29.01 -0.63 -15.16
C GLY A 59 27.53 -0.98 -15.13
N ASN A 60 26.91 -1.24 -16.29
CA ASN A 60 25.45 -1.37 -16.44
C ASN A 60 24.79 -2.37 -15.47
N SER A 61 25.46 -3.46 -15.09
CA SER A 61 24.88 -4.48 -14.20
C SER A 61 25.06 -4.18 -12.71
N SER A 62 26.19 -3.59 -12.32
CA SER A 62 26.47 -3.22 -10.92
C SER A 62 25.63 -2.01 -10.51
N GLU A 63 25.49 -1.02 -11.39
CA GLU A 63 24.66 0.16 -11.18
C GLU A 63 23.17 -0.22 -11.02
N GLU A 64 22.65 -1.10 -11.89
CA GLU A 64 21.26 -1.57 -11.79
C GLU A 64 21.00 -2.35 -10.48
N THR A 65 21.99 -3.11 -10.01
CA THR A 65 21.88 -3.85 -8.74
C THR A 65 21.87 -2.90 -7.54
N ILE A 66 22.71 -1.87 -7.54
CA ILE A 66 22.74 -0.84 -6.50
C ILE A 66 21.41 -0.08 -6.47
N VAL A 67 20.88 0.31 -7.64
CA VAL A 67 19.59 1.02 -7.73
C VAL A 67 18.46 0.17 -7.16
N LYS A 68 18.38 -1.13 -7.49
CA LYS A 68 17.37 -2.05 -6.94
C LYS A 68 17.47 -2.18 -5.43
N HIS A 69 18.68 -2.26 -4.89
CA HIS A 69 18.91 -2.34 -3.45
C HIS A 69 18.43 -1.07 -2.73
N LEU A 70 18.84 0.11 -3.22
CA LEU A 70 18.45 1.41 -2.65
C LEU A 70 16.93 1.64 -2.71
N TYR A 71 16.31 1.30 -3.85
CA TYR A 71 14.85 1.39 -3.98
C TYR A 71 14.14 0.47 -2.99
N ALA A 72 14.63 -0.77 -2.83
CA ALA A 72 14.06 -1.71 -1.88
C ALA A 72 14.15 -1.20 -0.44
N GLN A 73 15.29 -0.62 -0.03
CA GLN A 73 15.43 0.01 1.28
C GLN A 73 14.41 1.14 1.45
N GLN A 74 14.28 2.02 0.46
CA GLN A 74 13.32 3.12 0.50
C GLN A 74 11.86 2.62 0.63
N VAL A 75 11.47 1.56 -0.08
CA VAL A 75 10.13 0.96 0.05
C VAL A 75 9.88 0.51 1.49
N LEU A 76 10.83 -0.19 2.12
CA LEU A 76 10.68 -0.67 3.49
C LEU A 76 10.62 0.48 4.50
N GLU A 77 11.49 1.48 4.36
CA GLU A 77 11.50 2.67 5.22
C GLU A 77 10.19 3.47 5.13
N ARG A 78 9.71 3.71 3.90
CA ARG A 78 8.43 4.42 3.68
C ARG A 78 7.23 3.62 4.18
N THR A 79 7.30 2.28 4.14
CA THR A 79 6.27 1.42 4.74
C THR A 79 6.20 1.59 6.25
N VAL A 80 7.35 1.63 6.93
CA VAL A 80 7.40 1.86 8.38
C VAL A 80 6.91 3.26 8.75
N GLN A 81 7.28 4.29 7.98
CA GLN A 81 6.80 5.66 8.18
C GLN A 81 5.28 5.76 7.99
N ALA A 82 4.75 5.28 6.86
CA ALA A 82 3.33 5.31 6.54
C ALA A 82 2.51 4.62 7.64
N LEU A 83 2.95 3.44 8.06
CA LEU A 83 2.31 2.73 9.17
C LEU A 83 2.34 3.52 10.48
N GLY A 84 3.43 4.24 10.76
CA GLY A 84 3.55 5.13 11.92
C GLY A 84 2.55 6.28 11.94
N HIS A 85 1.97 6.63 10.79
CA HIS A 85 0.93 7.66 10.65
C HIS A 85 -0.50 7.10 10.70
N CYS A 86 -0.69 5.77 10.70
CA CYS A 86 -2.01 5.17 10.87
C CYS A 86 -2.45 5.16 12.34
N THR A 87 -3.75 4.93 12.59
CA THR A 87 -4.26 4.82 13.97
C THR A 87 -3.65 3.62 14.72
N ASP A 88 -3.60 3.68 16.05
CA ASP A 88 -3.04 2.61 16.90
C ASP A 88 -3.65 1.23 16.59
N MET A 89 -4.96 1.19 16.30
CA MET A 89 -5.65 -0.04 15.94
C MET A 89 -5.19 -0.58 14.59
N SER A 90 -5.10 0.27 13.57
CA SER A 90 -4.59 -0.09 12.25
C SER A 90 -3.14 -0.57 12.31
N GLN A 91 -2.31 0.15 13.07
CA GLN A 91 -0.94 -0.26 13.37
C GLN A 91 -0.88 -1.65 13.99
N LYS A 92 -1.68 -1.89 15.04
CA LYS A 92 -1.71 -3.18 15.73
C LYS A 92 -2.10 -4.33 14.80
N ILE A 93 -3.13 -4.15 13.96
CA ILE A 93 -3.58 -5.17 13.01
C ILE A 93 -2.48 -5.47 11.99
N ILE A 94 -1.96 -4.45 11.30
CA ILE A 94 -0.96 -4.63 10.25
C ILE A 94 0.33 -5.22 10.81
N LYS A 95 0.84 -4.71 11.94
CA LYS A 95 2.06 -5.23 12.57
C LYS A 95 1.91 -6.71 12.95
N ARG A 96 0.78 -7.11 13.53
CA ARG A 96 0.54 -8.50 13.90
C ARG A 96 0.46 -9.42 12.68
N LEU A 97 -0.27 -9.01 11.63
CA LEU A 97 -0.47 -9.84 10.45
C LEU A 97 0.79 -9.96 9.57
N TYR A 98 1.55 -8.87 9.41
CA TYR A 98 2.59 -8.79 8.40
C TYR A 98 3.99 -8.62 8.96
N PHE A 99 4.15 -7.91 10.08
CA PHE A 99 5.46 -7.52 10.65
C PHE A 99 5.70 -8.18 12.01
N SER A 100 5.50 -9.50 12.04
CA SER A 100 5.83 -10.37 13.16
C SER A 100 6.45 -11.67 12.62
N TYR A 101 7.38 -12.26 13.38
CA TYR A 101 7.96 -13.55 13.03
C TYR A 101 6.90 -14.68 13.04
N ASN A 102 5.94 -14.59 13.95
CA ASN A 102 4.85 -15.56 14.09
C ASN A 102 3.54 -14.92 13.64
N LYS A 103 3.32 -14.88 12.32
CA LYS A 103 2.12 -14.28 11.71
C LYS A 103 0.89 -15.15 12.02
N PRO A 104 -0.10 -14.64 12.75
CA PRO A 104 -1.33 -15.37 12.99
C PRO A 104 -2.19 -15.41 11.72
N TYR A 105 -3.03 -16.43 11.62
CA TYR A 105 -4.18 -16.38 10.73
C TYR A 105 -5.21 -15.36 11.24
N ASP A 106 -6.07 -14.86 10.35
CA ASP A 106 -7.10 -13.87 10.69
C ASP A 106 -7.96 -14.31 11.87
N TYR A 107 -8.38 -15.58 11.93
CA TYR A 107 -9.20 -16.10 13.04
C TYR A 107 -8.48 -16.06 14.39
N GLN A 108 -7.15 -16.23 14.41
CA GLN A 108 -6.36 -16.17 15.64
C GLN A 108 -6.27 -14.74 16.13
N LEU A 109 -5.93 -13.79 15.25
CA LEU A 109 -5.86 -12.38 15.61
C LEU A 109 -7.23 -11.82 15.99
N MET A 110 -8.29 -12.25 15.32
CA MET A 110 -9.67 -11.90 15.65
C MET A 110 -10.02 -12.30 17.08
N ASN A 111 -9.68 -13.55 17.46
CA ASN A 111 -9.88 -14.05 18.82
C ASN A 111 -9.01 -13.29 19.84
N ASP A 112 -7.74 -13.03 19.52
CA ASP A 112 -6.82 -12.28 20.38
C ASP A 112 -7.30 -10.83 20.64
N LEU A 113 -8.03 -10.25 19.68
CA LEU A 113 -8.62 -8.91 19.81
C LEU A 113 -10.02 -8.92 20.45
N GLY A 114 -10.61 -10.10 20.67
CA GLY A 114 -11.97 -10.24 21.22
C GLY A 114 -13.06 -9.70 20.28
N TYR A 115 -12.82 -9.73 18.97
CA TYR A 115 -13.76 -9.20 17.97
C TYR A 115 -14.58 -10.31 17.33
N GLY A 116 -15.86 -10.02 17.07
CA GLY A 116 -16.63 -10.80 16.10
C GLY A 116 -16.14 -10.56 14.68
N GLU A 117 -16.44 -11.50 13.78
CA GLU A 117 -15.94 -11.52 12.39
C GLU A 117 -16.17 -10.21 11.62
N ASN A 118 -17.41 -9.72 11.58
CA ASN A 118 -17.75 -8.47 10.89
C ASN A 118 -16.95 -7.28 11.43
N ARG A 119 -16.77 -7.21 12.75
CA ARG A 119 -16.02 -6.13 13.41
C ARG A 119 -14.54 -6.23 13.07
N TYR A 120 -13.97 -7.43 13.08
CA TYR A 120 -12.58 -7.66 12.71
C TYR A 120 -12.30 -7.23 11.27
N TYR A 121 -13.08 -7.71 10.29
CA TYR A 121 -12.86 -7.36 8.89
C TYR A 121 -13.13 -5.88 8.59
N PHE A 122 -14.07 -5.24 9.31
CA PHE A 122 -14.24 -3.79 9.24
C PHE A 122 -12.96 -3.04 9.62
N TYR A 123 -12.37 -3.33 10.78
CA TYR A 123 -11.13 -2.67 11.22
C TYR A 123 -9.91 -3.07 10.38
N LYS A 124 -9.85 -4.31 9.87
CA LYS A 124 -8.79 -4.74 8.97
C LYS A 124 -8.83 -3.99 7.64
N ASN A 125 -10.01 -3.87 7.01
CA ASN A 125 -10.16 -3.12 5.77
C ASN A 125 -9.85 -1.64 5.99
N LYS A 126 -10.35 -1.07 7.09
CA LYS A 126 -10.02 0.30 7.50
C LYS A 126 -8.51 0.50 7.65
N ALA A 127 -7.81 -0.45 8.25
CA ALA A 127 -6.35 -0.38 8.40
C ALA A 127 -5.62 -0.33 7.05
N PHE A 128 -6.09 -1.09 6.06
CA PHE A 128 -5.50 -1.07 4.72
C PHE A 128 -5.77 0.23 3.97
N LEU A 129 -6.96 0.80 4.11
CA LEU A 129 -7.28 2.11 3.53
C LEU A 129 -6.44 3.22 4.19
N GLU A 130 -6.37 3.27 5.53
CA GLU A 130 -5.52 4.23 6.25
C GLU A 130 -4.04 4.11 5.86
N PHE A 131 -3.57 2.89 5.58
CA PHE A 131 -2.21 2.69 5.10
C PHE A 131 -2.02 3.23 3.68
N ALA A 132 -2.98 3.02 2.77
CA ALA A 132 -2.93 3.56 1.42
C ALA A 132 -2.89 5.10 1.44
N ASP A 133 -3.70 5.73 2.31
CA ASP A 133 -3.68 7.19 2.51
C ASP A 133 -2.32 7.71 2.98
N ALA A 134 -1.64 6.94 3.85
CA ALA A 134 -0.37 7.34 4.47
C ALA A 134 0.87 7.00 3.63
N TYR A 135 0.76 6.11 2.63
CA TYR A 135 1.90 5.64 1.85
C TYR A 135 2.16 6.53 0.64
N TYR A 136 3.28 7.28 0.66
CA TYR A 136 3.57 8.33 -0.32
C TYR A 136 4.66 7.96 -1.35
N LEU A 137 5.18 6.72 -1.35
CA LEU A 137 6.20 6.34 -2.33
C LEU A 137 5.56 5.97 -3.68
N ASP A 138 4.49 5.20 -3.64
CA ASP A 138 3.65 4.82 -4.78
C ASP A 138 2.18 5.02 -4.38
N ASP A 139 1.30 5.27 -5.36
CA ASP A 139 -0.13 5.32 -5.09
C ASP A 139 -0.72 3.90 -5.05
N LEU A 140 -1.23 3.50 -3.88
CA LEU A 140 -1.86 2.20 -3.68
C LEU A 140 -3.37 2.23 -3.92
N HIS A 141 -3.95 3.40 -4.20
CA HIS A 141 -5.37 3.52 -4.50
C HIS A 141 -5.71 2.96 -5.87
N ILE A 142 -6.83 2.25 -5.93
CA ILE A 142 -7.50 1.92 -7.18
C ILE A 142 -8.73 2.80 -7.27
N PHE A 143 -8.85 3.56 -8.35
CA PHE A 143 -9.97 4.48 -8.54
C PHE A 143 -11.08 3.84 -9.36
N LYS A 144 -12.33 4.20 -9.04
CA LYS A 144 -13.47 3.78 -9.84
C LYS A 144 -13.37 4.40 -11.25
N PRO A 145 -13.82 3.69 -12.29
CA PRO A 145 -13.84 4.25 -13.63
C PRO A 145 -14.75 5.49 -13.67
N ASP A 146 -14.22 6.59 -14.20
CA ASP A 146 -14.99 7.82 -14.36
C ASP A 146 -16.27 7.52 -15.18
N GLY A 147 -17.44 7.89 -14.66
CA GLY A 147 -18.76 7.48 -15.15
C GLY A 147 -19.09 7.92 -16.59
N LYS A 148 -18.19 8.65 -17.25
CA LYS A 148 -18.34 9.24 -18.59
C LYS A 148 -18.39 8.22 -19.73
N ASN A 149 -18.02 6.95 -19.50
CA ASN A 149 -17.99 5.94 -20.56
C ASN A 149 -19.32 5.20 -20.82
N LYS A 150 -20.43 5.57 -20.16
CA LYS A 150 -21.73 4.91 -20.36
C LYS A 150 -22.67 5.59 -21.35
N SER A 151 -22.38 6.82 -21.82
CA SER A 151 -23.32 7.59 -22.65
C SER A 151 -23.06 7.52 -24.17
N GLN A 152 -21.88 7.07 -24.62
CA GLN A 152 -21.60 7.00 -26.07
C GLN A 152 -22.10 5.73 -26.77
N ASN A 153 -22.45 4.67 -26.04
CA ASN A 153 -22.88 3.40 -26.63
C ASN A 153 -24.40 3.25 -26.85
N HIS A 154 -25.22 4.23 -26.49
CA HIS A 154 -26.69 4.13 -26.67
C HIS A 154 -27.23 4.91 -27.89
N ARG A 155 -26.37 5.58 -28.68
CA ARG A 155 -26.78 6.33 -29.89
C ARG A 155 -26.44 5.65 -31.21
N ARG A 156 -25.92 4.41 -31.22
CA ARG A 156 -25.54 3.68 -32.45
C ARG A 156 -26.51 2.57 -32.87
N ASN A 157 -27.52 2.21 -32.09
CA ASN A 157 -28.40 1.07 -32.38
C ASN A 157 -29.88 1.47 -32.63
N THR A 158 -30.13 2.50 -33.46
CA THR A 158 -31.50 2.82 -33.95
C THR A 158 -31.53 3.24 -35.43
N ALA A 159 -30.56 2.80 -36.23
CA ALA A 159 -30.58 3.02 -37.68
C ALA A 159 -30.23 1.72 -38.41
N GLU A 160 -31.15 0.76 -38.41
CA GLU A 160 -31.33 -0.25 -39.46
C GLU A 160 -32.83 -0.51 -39.66
#